data_AF-A0A815XBE8-F1
#
_entry.id   AF-A0A815XBE8-F1
#
_cell.length_a   1.000
_cell.length_b   1.000
_cell.length_c   1.000
_cell.angle_alpha   90.00
_cell.angle_beta   90.00
_cell.angle_gamma   90.00
#
_symmetry.space_group_name_H-M   'P 1'
#
loop_
_entity.id
_entity.type
_entity.pdbx_description
1 polymer ?
#
loop_
_entity_poly.entity_id
_entity_poly.type
_entity_poly.pdbx_seq_one_letter_code
_entity_poly.pdbx_strand_id
1 'polypeptide(L)'
;MAKMVNICEKSEEESISGSGTVESSLSFSDVKTYNIQTHGYHNNIKFPLSTVIQSENELENYYKVFENEYHKMDEVKQCLGGITNVFFEKNTLLVCSTHATSGSHRYRIQDVNVVNGKVNIKISHTSPQVCTCDMAEWHLITVIPNGKLKNVDYKNFNVKIVTNE
;
A
#
# COMPACT_ATOMS: atom_id res chain seq x y z
N MET A 1 -9.08 -25.25 -16.80
CA MET A 1 -7.93 -25.13 -15.88
C MET A 1 -7.42 -23.70 -15.96
N ALA A 2 -7.85 -22.84 -15.04
CA ALA A 2 -7.37 -21.46 -14.99
C ALA A 2 -5.99 -21.42 -14.32
N LYS A 3 -5.01 -20.83 -15.00
CA LYS A 3 -3.66 -20.57 -14.49
C LYS A 3 -3.77 -19.63 -13.27
N MET A 4 -3.23 -20.05 -12.13
CA MET A 4 -2.88 -19.15 -11.03
C MET A 4 -1.90 -18.10 -11.58
N VAL A 5 -2.38 -16.88 -11.74
CA VAL A 5 -1.53 -15.71 -12.01
C VAL A 5 -0.91 -15.34 -10.67
N ASN A 6 0.42 -15.19 -10.61
CA ASN A 6 1.10 -14.70 -9.41
C ASN A 6 0.61 -13.27 -9.13
N ILE A 7 -0.15 -13.07 -8.04
CA ILE A 7 -0.85 -11.80 -7.72
C ILE A 7 0.05 -10.79 -7.01
N CYS A 8 1.31 -11.16 -6.70
CA CYS A 8 2.23 -10.32 -5.94
C CYS A 8 3.36 -9.80 -6.84
N GLU A 9 3.13 -8.67 -7.54
CA GLU A 9 4.20 -8.00 -8.29
C GLU A 9 5.16 -7.29 -7.31
N LYS A 10 6.34 -7.89 -7.12
CA LYS A 10 7.47 -7.27 -6.43
C LYS A 10 8.12 -6.24 -7.35
N SER A 11 8.27 -4.99 -6.90
CA SER A 11 8.98 -3.95 -7.65
C SER A 11 10.49 -4.07 -7.37
N GLU A 12 11.32 -4.10 -8.42
CA GLU A 12 12.80 -3.97 -8.33
C GLU A 12 13.19 -2.57 -8.83
N GLU A 13 14.12 -1.91 -8.13
CA GLU A 13 14.52 -0.50 -8.35
C GLU A 13 15.85 -0.38 -9.12
N GLU A 14 15.94 0.64 -9.98
CA GLU A 14 17.19 1.28 -10.38
C GLU A 14 17.39 2.59 -9.60
N SER A 15 18.64 2.88 -9.23
CA SER A 15 19.02 3.94 -8.29
C SER A 15 19.68 5.13 -8.99
N ILE A 16 19.35 6.36 -8.56
CA ILE A 16 20.11 7.58 -8.89
C ILE A 16 20.31 8.41 -7.61
N SER A 17 21.57 8.76 -7.35
CA SER A 17 22.06 9.41 -6.12
C SER A 17 21.98 10.94 -6.15
N GLY A 18 21.59 11.57 -5.04
CA GLY A 18 21.67 13.01 -4.81
C GLY A 18 21.85 13.35 -3.32
N SER A 19 22.70 14.33 -3.03
CA SER A 19 23.38 14.58 -1.75
C SER A 19 22.59 15.42 -0.73
N GLY A 20 22.67 15.05 0.56
CA GLY A 20 22.90 15.95 1.70
C GLY A 20 21.69 16.42 2.53
N THR A 21 21.52 15.86 3.73
CA THR A 21 21.36 16.46 5.10
C THR A 21 20.84 15.34 6.00
N VAL A 22 21.35 15.20 7.23
CA VAL A 22 21.02 14.07 8.15
C VAL A 22 19.63 14.26 8.78
N GLU A 23 18.59 14.13 7.96
CA GLU A 23 17.32 13.57 8.41
C GLU A 23 17.44 12.05 8.27
N SER A 24 16.75 11.28 9.10
CA SER A 24 16.62 9.83 8.87
C SER A 24 15.86 9.61 7.57
N SER A 25 16.55 9.73 6.44
CA SER A 25 16.02 9.61 5.10
C SER A 25 15.67 8.15 4.88
N LEU A 26 14.39 7.83 4.96
CA LEU A 26 13.86 6.59 4.42
C LEU A 26 13.99 6.68 2.89
N SER A 27 14.72 5.75 2.29
CA SER A 27 14.76 5.60 0.84
C SER A 27 13.79 4.51 0.39
N PHE A 28 13.32 4.56 -0.86
CA PHE A 28 12.41 3.56 -1.38
C PHE A 28 13.01 2.14 -1.36
N SER A 29 14.33 2.02 -1.52
CA SER A 29 15.07 0.74 -1.38
C SER A 29 15.13 0.14 0.03
N ASP A 30 14.84 0.95 1.05
CA ASP A 30 14.77 0.46 2.42
C ASP A 30 13.41 -0.19 2.75
N VAL A 31 12.43 -0.10 1.86
CA VAL A 31 11.06 -0.55 2.11
C VAL A 31 10.66 -1.68 1.16
N LYS A 32 9.73 -2.51 1.62
CA LYS A 32 9.08 -3.51 0.77
C LYS A 32 7.67 -3.09 0.47
N THR A 33 7.29 -3.08 -0.80
CA THR A 33 5.93 -2.71 -1.21
C THR A 33 5.18 -3.86 -1.85
N TYR A 34 3.86 -3.83 -1.71
CA TYR A 34 2.92 -4.74 -2.35
C TYR A 34 1.78 -3.93 -2.95
N ASN A 35 1.38 -4.26 -4.17
CA ASN A 35 0.22 -3.67 -4.83
C ASN A 35 -0.75 -4.81 -5.10
N ILE A 36 -1.88 -4.83 -4.39
CA ILE A 36 -2.82 -5.95 -4.45
C ILE A 36 -4.16 -5.40 -4.93
N GLN A 37 -4.62 -5.91 -6.06
CA GLN A 37 -5.96 -5.61 -6.57
C GLN A 37 -6.93 -6.65 -6.02
N THR A 38 -8.04 -6.20 -5.45
CA THR A 38 -9.16 -7.03 -5.04
C THR A 38 -10.38 -6.65 -5.86
N HIS A 39 -11.31 -7.60 -5.98
CA HIS A 39 -12.57 -7.39 -6.70
C HIS A 39 -13.59 -6.57 -5.90
N GLY A 40 -13.17 -5.78 -4.91
CA GLY A 40 -14.04 -5.08 -3.96
C GLY A 40 -14.50 -3.70 -4.41
N TYR A 41 -15.68 -3.28 -3.93
CA TYR A 41 -16.07 -1.87 -3.94
C TYR A 41 -16.99 -1.56 -2.76
N HIS A 42 -16.47 -0.77 -1.83
CA HIS A 42 -17.19 -0.32 -0.65
C HIS A 42 -17.75 1.09 -0.85
N ASN A 43 -19.08 1.19 -1.01
CA ASN A 43 -19.78 2.48 -1.18
C ASN A 43 -19.68 3.39 0.06
N ASN A 44 -19.49 2.80 1.23
CA ASN A 44 -19.51 3.49 2.51
C ASN A 44 -18.13 4.00 2.96
N ILE A 45 -17.06 3.71 2.20
CA ILE A 45 -15.70 4.13 2.52
C ILE A 45 -15.30 5.30 1.62
N LYS A 46 -14.80 6.38 2.22
CA LYS A 46 -14.19 7.48 1.48
C LYS A 46 -12.73 7.13 1.15
N PHE A 47 -12.44 7.05 -0.14
CA PHE A 47 -11.10 6.80 -0.65
C PHE A 47 -10.40 8.10 -1.08
N PRO A 48 -9.05 8.16 -1.08
CA PRO A 48 -8.14 7.12 -0.61
C PRO A 48 -8.15 6.99 0.92
N LEU A 49 -8.10 5.75 1.41
CA LEU A 49 -8.01 5.45 2.85
C LEU A 49 -6.55 5.13 3.19
N SER A 50 -6.00 5.79 4.20
CA SER A 50 -4.65 5.54 4.69
C SER A 50 -4.71 4.98 6.11
N THR A 51 -4.12 3.81 6.32
CA THR A 51 -4.16 3.09 7.60
C THR A 51 -2.75 2.68 8.00
N VAL A 52 -2.44 2.83 9.28
CA VAL A 52 -1.24 2.24 9.89
C VAL A 52 -1.63 0.99 10.64
N ILE A 53 -0.81 -0.04 10.49
CA ILE A 53 -0.97 -1.31 11.19
C ILE A 53 0.36 -1.64 11.87
N GLN A 54 0.32 -1.68 13.20
CA GLN A 54 1.45 -1.92 14.10
C GLN A 54 1.26 -3.17 14.96
N SER A 55 0.16 -3.91 14.77
CA SER A 55 -0.09 -5.15 15.49
C SER A 55 -0.91 -6.14 14.68
N GLU A 56 -0.87 -7.40 15.08
CA GLU A 56 -1.64 -8.47 14.47
C GLU A 56 -3.16 -8.22 14.60
N ASN A 57 -3.60 -7.67 15.74
CA ASN A 57 -5.00 -7.31 15.96
C ASN A 57 -5.46 -6.16 15.04
N GLU A 58 -4.60 -5.16 14.80
CA GLU A 58 -4.89 -4.10 13.83
C GLU A 58 -4.97 -4.64 12.40
N LEU A 59 -4.12 -5.62 12.05
CA LEU A 59 -4.15 -6.30 10.75
C LEU A 59 -5.43 -7.10 10.57
N GLU A 60 -5.87 -7.82 11.61
CA GLU A 60 -7.12 -8.56 11.59
C GLU A 60 -8.34 -7.62 11.47
N ASN A 61 -8.34 -6.51 12.21
CA ASN A 61 -9.38 -5.49 12.10
C ASN A 61 -9.40 -4.85 10.71
N TYR A 62 -8.24 -4.62 10.11
CA TYR A 62 -8.15 -4.16 8.73
C TYR A 62 -8.84 -5.15 7.79
N TYR A 63 -8.60 -6.46 7.90
CA TYR A 63 -9.32 -7.44 7.07
C TYR A 63 -10.82 -7.41 7.28
N LYS A 64 -11.30 -7.28 8.53
CA LYS A 64 -12.73 -7.26 8.87
C LYS A 64 -13.48 -6.06 8.25
N VAL A 65 -12.82 -4.91 8.13
CA VAL A 65 -13.42 -3.72 7.49
C VAL A 65 -13.87 -4.01 6.06
N PHE A 66 -13.15 -4.87 5.35
CA PHE A 66 -13.43 -5.22 3.95
C PHE A 66 -14.03 -6.63 3.79
N GLU A 67 -14.36 -7.34 4.87
CA GLU A 67 -14.90 -8.71 4.84
C GLU A 67 -16.44 -8.75 4.70
N ASN A 68 -17.12 -7.65 5.07
CA ASN A 68 -18.58 -7.61 5.21
C ASN A 68 -19.37 -7.29 3.93
N GLU A 69 -18.76 -6.65 2.95
CA GLU A 69 -19.38 -6.43 1.64
C GLU A 69 -18.63 -7.35 0.67
N TYR A 70 -19.32 -8.40 0.18
CA TYR A 70 -18.86 -9.38 -0.81
C TYR A 70 -17.58 -8.91 -1.48
N HIS A 71 -16.41 -9.52 -1.23
CA HIS A 71 -15.25 -9.67 -2.13
C HIS A 71 -14.03 -10.08 -1.28
N LYS A 72 -13.40 -11.18 -1.68
CA LYS A 72 -12.47 -11.95 -0.84
C LYS A 72 -11.15 -11.20 -0.62
N MET A 73 -10.90 -10.79 0.62
CA MET A 73 -9.58 -10.40 1.13
C MET A 73 -8.53 -11.54 1.08
N ASP A 74 -8.87 -12.70 0.52
CA ASP A 74 -7.99 -13.87 0.41
C ASP A 74 -6.66 -13.53 -0.27
N GLU A 75 -6.65 -12.64 -1.26
CA GLU A 75 -5.44 -12.22 -1.98
C GLU A 75 -4.50 -11.41 -1.08
N VAL A 76 -5.07 -10.48 -0.30
CA VAL A 76 -4.32 -9.70 0.70
C VAL A 76 -3.84 -10.61 1.84
N LYS A 77 -4.72 -11.48 2.35
CA LYS A 77 -4.40 -12.48 3.39
C LYS A 77 -3.33 -13.47 2.93
N GLN A 78 -3.25 -13.82 1.64
CA GLN A 78 -2.18 -14.65 1.08
C GLN A 78 -0.86 -13.88 1.00
N CYS A 79 -0.87 -12.62 0.56
CA CYS A 79 0.35 -11.82 0.45
C CYS A 79 0.94 -11.42 1.80
N LEU A 80 0.08 -11.14 2.78
CA LEU A 80 0.45 -10.75 4.15
C LEU A 80 0.35 -11.91 5.15
N GLY A 81 0.04 -13.12 4.65
CA GLY A 81 -0.16 -14.31 5.48
C GLY A 81 1.10 -14.68 6.23
N GLY A 82 0.96 -14.93 7.53
CA GLY A 82 2.09 -15.27 8.41
C GLY A 82 2.82 -14.06 8.99
N ILE A 83 2.32 -12.84 8.81
CA ILE A 83 2.73 -11.70 9.65
C ILE A 83 2.21 -11.94 11.07
N THR A 84 3.13 -11.94 12.04
CA THR A 84 2.85 -12.13 13.46
C THR A 84 3.29 -10.92 14.27
N ASN A 85 2.99 -10.88 15.56
CA ASN A 85 3.51 -9.83 16.45
C ASN A 85 5.05 -9.66 16.40
N VAL A 86 5.82 -10.73 16.17
CA VAL A 86 7.29 -10.66 16.03
C VAL A 86 7.72 -9.80 14.84
N PHE A 87 6.93 -9.80 13.75
CA PHE A 87 7.18 -8.91 12.62
C PHE A 87 6.99 -7.45 13.02
N PHE A 88 5.93 -7.17 13.79
CA PHE A 88 5.56 -5.82 14.19
C PHE A 88 6.50 -5.18 15.23
N GLU A 89 7.24 -5.98 15.98
CA GLU A 89 8.32 -5.48 16.85
C GLU A 89 9.36 -4.67 16.05
N LYS A 90 9.59 -5.05 14.79
CA LYS A 90 10.62 -4.46 13.93
C LYS A 90 10.07 -3.63 12.79
N ASN A 91 8.82 -3.85 12.40
CA ASN A 91 8.23 -3.26 11.20
C ASN A 91 6.84 -2.70 11.47
N THR A 92 6.46 -1.72 10.67
CA THR A 92 5.11 -1.16 10.60
C THR A 92 4.61 -1.32 9.17
N LEU A 93 3.32 -1.66 9.00
CA LEU A 93 2.67 -1.63 7.70
C LEU A 93 1.95 -0.30 7.53
N LEU A 94 2.17 0.34 6.39
CA LEU A 94 1.33 1.42 5.90
C LEU A 94 0.50 0.89 4.76
N VAL A 95 -0.81 1.08 4.83
CA VAL A 95 -1.73 0.64 3.79
C VAL A 95 -2.46 1.85 3.25
N CYS A 96 -2.34 2.08 1.95
CA CYS A 96 -3.18 3.00 1.21
C CYS A 96 -4.14 2.20 0.33
N SER A 97 -5.43 2.35 0.58
CA SER A 97 -6.47 1.77 -0.25
C SER A 97 -7.09 2.84 -1.15
N THR A 98 -7.36 2.49 -2.41
CA THR A 98 -8.09 3.32 -3.37
C THR A 98 -8.95 2.44 -4.26
N HIS A 99 -9.99 2.99 -4.88
CA HIS A 99 -10.74 2.30 -5.91
C HIS A 99 -10.50 2.91 -7.29
N ALA A 100 -10.81 2.14 -8.33
CA ALA A 100 -10.98 2.61 -9.69
C ALA A 100 -12.02 1.74 -10.39
N THR A 101 -12.52 2.18 -11.54
CA THR A 101 -13.21 1.27 -12.45
C THR A 101 -12.29 0.09 -12.76
N SER A 102 -12.80 -1.12 -12.68
CA SER A 102 -12.14 -2.31 -13.19
C SER A 102 -11.83 -2.07 -14.67
N GLY A 103 -10.60 -2.36 -15.02
CA GLY A 103 -9.97 -1.96 -16.26
C GLY A 103 -8.49 -2.18 -16.06
N SER A 104 -7.67 -2.00 -17.08
CA SER A 104 -6.22 -2.09 -16.92
C SER A 104 -5.63 -0.89 -16.15
N HIS A 105 -6.38 -0.32 -15.20
CA HIS A 105 -5.84 0.63 -14.24
C HIS A 105 -4.71 -0.06 -13.49
N ARG A 106 -3.59 0.64 -13.33
CA ARG A 106 -2.45 0.14 -12.57
C ARG A 106 -2.10 1.20 -11.54
N TYR A 107 -2.06 0.78 -10.29
CA TYR A 107 -1.51 1.58 -9.20
C TYR A 107 -0.21 0.96 -8.75
N ARG A 108 0.81 1.79 -8.60
CA ARG A 108 2.13 1.35 -8.14
C ARG A 108 2.72 2.39 -7.21
N ILE A 109 3.22 1.97 -6.06
CA ILE A 109 4.03 2.82 -5.20
C ILE A 109 5.36 3.11 -5.93
N GLN A 110 5.67 4.38 -6.16
CA GLN A 110 6.90 4.83 -6.82
C GLN A 110 7.97 5.28 -5.84
N ASP A 111 7.56 5.87 -4.72
CA ASP A 111 8.48 6.43 -3.75
C ASP A 111 7.81 6.47 -2.36
N VAL A 112 8.64 6.29 -1.34
CA VAL A 112 8.25 6.40 0.07
C VAL A 112 9.35 7.15 0.77
N ASN A 113 9.03 8.33 1.29
CA ASN A 113 9.97 9.14 2.03
C ASN A 113 9.35 9.69 3.32
N VAL A 114 10.21 9.99 4.28
CA VAL A 114 9.84 10.64 5.53
C VAL A 114 10.50 12.01 5.55
N VAL A 115 9.69 13.06 5.59
CA VAL A 115 10.17 14.45 5.60
C VAL A 115 9.46 15.19 6.72
N ASN A 116 10.21 15.80 7.63
CA ASN A 116 9.66 16.54 8.78
C ASN A 116 8.64 15.73 9.61
N GLY A 117 8.90 14.43 9.84
CA GLY A 117 8.02 13.55 10.61
C GLY A 117 6.72 13.15 9.90
N LYS A 118 6.57 13.48 8.61
CA LYS A 118 5.45 13.06 7.76
C LYS A 118 5.92 12.02 6.77
N VAL A 119 5.17 10.93 6.64
CA VAL A 119 5.41 9.96 5.57
C VAL A 119 4.67 10.40 4.33
N ASN A 120 5.41 10.52 3.22
CA ASN A 120 4.86 10.76 1.90
C ASN A 120 4.98 9.49 1.08
N ILE A 121 3.85 9.01 0.57
CA ILE A 121 3.81 7.90 -0.37
C ILE A 121 3.39 8.46 -1.72
N LYS A 122 4.27 8.31 -2.71
CA LYS A 122 3.99 8.66 -4.10
C LYS A 122 3.46 7.43 -4.81
N ILE A 123 2.24 7.52 -5.32
CA ILE A 123 1.61 6.43 -6.07
C ILE A 123 1.45 6.89 -7.50
N SER A 124 1.97 6.13 -8.46
CA SER A 124 1.61 6.33 -9.86
C SER A 124 0.31 5.62 -10.21
N HIS A 125 -0.51 6.31 -10.97
CA HIS A 125 -1.71 5.77 -11.60
C HIS A 125 -1.57 5.80 -13.11
N THR A 126 -1.84 4.67 -13.76
CA THR A 126 -2.00 4.57 -15.21
C THR A 126 -3.44 4.18 -15.51
N SER A 127 -4.16 4.99 -16.29
CA SER A 127 -5.53 4.72 -16.71
C SER A 127 -5.55 3.98 -18.04
N PRO A 128 -6.41 2.97 -18.23
CA PRO A 128 -6.66 2.40 -19.54
C PRO A 128 -7.42 3.41 -20.42
N GLN A 129 -7.28 3.27 -21.74
CA GLN A 129 -8.08 4.04 -22.71
C GLN A 129 -9.56 3.60 -22.72
N VAL A 130 -9.85 2.38 -22.26
CA VAL A 130 -11.19 1.81 -22.15
C VAL A 130 -11.42 1.34 -20.72
N CYS A 131 -12.40 1.93 -20.05
CA CYS A 131 -12.83 1.52 -18.72
C CYS A 131 -13.97 0.50 -18.82
N THR A 132 -14.08 -0.40 -17.85
CA THR A 132 -15.27 -1.25 -17.68
C THR A 132 -16.13 -0.70 -16.54
N CYS A 133 -17.39 -1.13 -16.47
CA CYS A 133 -18.33 -0.65 -15.45
C CYS A 133 -18.11 -1.27 -14.07
N ASP A 134 -17.36 -2.38 -13.99
CA ASP A 134 -17.04 -3.01 -12.71
C ASP A 134 -16.12 -2.09 -11.92
N MET A 135 -16.05 -2.22 -10.60
CA MET A 135 -15.11 -1.48 -9.75
C MET A 135 -14.08 -2.44 -9.17
N ALA A 136 -12.86 -1.95 -8.95
CA ALA A 136 -11.80 -2.69 -8.29
C ALA A 136 -11.16 -1.84 -7.20
N GLU A 137 -10.80 -2.49 -6.10
CA GLU A 137 -10.06 -1.90 -4.99
C GLU A 137 -8.58 -2.28 -5.08
N TRP A 138 -7.73 -1.32 -4.76
CA TRP A 138 -6.29 -1.46 -4.74
C TRP A 138 -5.80 -1.24 -3.33
N HIS A 139 -5.09 -2.21 -2.78
CA HIS A 139 -4.41 -2.14 -1.49
C HIS A 139 -2.90 -2.02 -1.73
N LEU A 140 -2.39 -0.82 -1.49
CA LEU A 140 -0.99 -0.44 -1.69
C LEU A 140 -0.32 -0.46 -0.32
N ILE A 141 0.45 -1.51 -0.07
CA ILE A 141 1.04 -1.79 1.24
C ILE A 141 2.53 -1.49 1.20
N THR A 142 3.03 -0.78 2.20
CA THR A 142 4.45 -0.53 2.42
C THR A 142 4.87 -1.08 3.78
N VAL A 143 5.89 -1.92 3.81
CA VAL A 143 6.58 -2.37 5.02
C VAL A 143 7.70 -1.40 5.32
N ILE A 144 7.65 -0.75 6.48
CA ILE A 144 8.69 0.18 6.91
C ILE A 144 9.31 -0.31 8.21
N PRO A 145 10.66 -0.41 8.30
CA PRO A 145 11.34 -0.72 9.55
C PRO A 145 11.07 0.38 10.60
N ASN A 146 10.68 -0.02 11.81
CA ASN A 146 10.37 0.89 12.93
C ASN A 146 11.53 1.83 13.27
N GLY A 147 12.77 1.39 13.03
CA GLY A 147 13.97 2.20 13.21
C GLY A 147 14.01 3.47 12.35
N LYS A 148 13.31 3.47 11.21
CA LYS A 148 13.20 4.62 10.28
C LYS A 148 11.99 5.52 10.59
N LEU A 149 11.11 5.09 11.50
CA LEU A 149 9.87 5.79 11.89
C LEU A 149 9.97 6.48 13.27
N LYS A 150 11.16 6.54 13.87
CA LYS A 150 11.34 6.97 15.28
C LYS A 150 10.80 8.37 15.64
N ASN A 151 10.56 9.24 14.67
CA ASN A 151 10.03 10.60 14.86
C ASN A 151 8.85 10.92 13.93
N VAL A 152 8.12 9.90 13.49
CA VAL A 152 6.98 10.05 12.58
C VAL A 152 5.70 10.18 13.39
N ASP A 153 4.89 11.19 13.07
CA ASP A 153 3.52 11.27 13.57
C ASP A 153 2.60 10.44 12.69
N TYR A 154 2.21 9.28 13.21
CA TYR A 154 1.31 8.35 12.53
C TYR A 154 -0.12 8.92 12.29
N LYS A 155 -0.45 10.09 12.84
CA LYS A 155 -1.74 10.74 12.57
C LYS A 155 -1.71 11.62 11.32
N ASN A 156 -0.53 11.91 10.79
CA ASN A 156 -0.31 12.89 9.71
C ASN A 156 0.36 12.24 8.48
N PHE A 157 -0.27 11.19 7.94
CA PHE A 157 0.14 10.60 6.66
C PHE A 157 -0.29 11.46 5.48
N ASN A 158 0.64 11.71 4.56
CA ASN A 158 0.31 12.35 3.29
C ASN A 158 0.44 11.31 2.17
N VAL A 159 -0.68 10.98 1.55
CA VAL A 159 -0.68 10.16 0.33
C VAL A 159 -0.89 11.08 -0.85
N LYS A 160 0.05 11.04 -1.79
CA LYS A 160 -0.04 11.76 -3.05
C LYS A 160 -0.13 10.77 -4.20
N ILE A 161 -1.32 10.68 -4.78
CA ILE A 161 -1.53 9.97 -6.05
C ILE A 161 -1.14 10.92 -7.18
N VAL A 162 -0.24 10.46 -8.05
CA VAL A 162 0.24 11.18 -9.24
C VAL A 162 -0.21 10.38 -10.45
N THR A 163 -0.99 11.01 -11.32
CA THR A 163 -1.41 10.41 -12.58
C THR A 163 -0.29 10.60 -13.60
N ASN A 164 0.14 9.51 -14.23
CA ASN A 164 1.03 9.59 -15.38
C ASN A 164 0.13 9.69 -16.62
N GLU A 165 0.18 10.84 -17.29
CA GLU A 165 -0.43 11.03 -18.62
C GLU A 165 0.31 10.25 -19.71
#